data_AF-A0A859DRB4-F1
#
_entry.id   AF-A0A859DRB4-F1
#
_cell.length_a   1.000
_cell.length_b   1.000
_cell.length_c   1.000
_cell.angle_alpha   90.00
_cell.angle_beta   90.00
_cell.angle_gamma   90.00
#
_symmetry.space_group_name_H-M   'P 1'
#
loop_
_entity.id
_entity.type
_entity.pdbx_description
1 polymer ?
#
loop_
_entity_poly.entity_id
_entity_poly.type
_entity_poly.pdbx_seq_one_letter_code
_entity_poly.pdbx_strand_id
1 'polypeptide(L)'
;MKNIEIRNGRVLYYSNEAGYVENGRAVVDPIFQSDELSDFLAKEKLETLWTNGVYDRLTTARETSAAGAEVPAAGRAHGFPDRPPLKSCRIWQLKPDVDVRMKFVGYDELLKNFGEPDPGNYQIAYDGQVETNDLEELYTKFNVDHPPGYEGHSLSMSDVVELYDETGSSFHYIDHFGFKEIGFGPPGQEMRQGPALSP
;
A
#
# COMPACT_ATOMS: atom_id res chain seq x y z
N MET A 1 12.94 24.22 -18.87
CA MET A 1 12.12 23.03 -18.54
C MET A 1 12.97 22.20 -17.58
N LYS A 2 12.43 21.76 -16.44
CA LYS A 2 13.18 20.86 -15.56
C LYS A 2 13.04 19.45 -16.14
N ASN A 3 14.15 18.81 -16.51
CA ASN A 3 14.15 17.45 -17.05
C ASN A 3 13.86 16.40 -15.96
N ILE A 4 14.12 16.78 -14.70
CA ILE A 4 13.95 15.96 -13.52
C ILE A 4 13.24 16.79 -12.45
N GLU A 5 12.19 16.24 -11.84
CA GLU A 5 11.49 16.88 -10.73
C GLU A 5 10.94 15.85 -9.73
N ILE A 6 10.73 16.26 -8.48
CA ILE A 6 10.00 15.48 -7.49
C ILE A 6 8.65 16.16 -7.26
N ARG A 7 7.57 15.39 -7.42
CA ARG A 7 6.20 15.89 -7.20
C ARG A 7 5.39 14.83 -6.45
N ASN A 8 4.77 15.22 -5.34
CA ASN A 8 3.92 14.34 -4.51
C ASN A 8 4.61 13.01 -4.15
N GLY A 9 5.90 13.09 -3.79
CA GLY A 9 6.71 11.91 -3.46
C GLY A 9 7.09 11.02 -4.65
N ARG A 10 6.84 11.43 -5.89
CA ARG A 10 7.29 10.74 -7.12
C ARG A 10 8.52 11.40 -7.70
N VAL A 11 9.47 10.59 -8.17
CA VAL A 11 10.63 11.04 -8.96
C VAL A 11 10.24 10.98 -10.43
N LEU A 12 10.17 12.14 -11.08
CA LEU A 12 9.85 12.27 -12.50
C LEU A 12 11.13 12.50 -13.30
N TYR A 13 11.42 11.63 -14.26
CA TYR A 13 12.54 11.72 -15.19
C TYR A 13 12.01 11.82 -16.62
N TYR A 14 12.20 12.97 -17.27
CA TYR A 14 11.65 13.27 -18.61
C TYR A 14 10.16 12.92 -18.75
N SER A 15 9.36 13.31 -17.75
CA SER A 15 7.93 13.01 -17.68
C SER A 15 7.57 11.51 -17.58
N ASN A 16 8.49 10.67 -17.08
CA ASN A 16 8.20 9.30 -16.66
C ASN A 16 8.37 9.16 -15.15
N GLU A 17 7.52 8.36 -14.50
CA GLU A 17 7.64 8.02 -13.07
C GLU A 17 8.79 7.04 -12.87
N ALA A 18 10.01 7.56 -12.71
CA ALA A 18 11.21 6.76 -12.54
C ALA A 18 11.30 6.11 -11.15
N GLY A 19 10.61 6.68 -10.16
CA GLY A 19 10.68 6.21 -8.80
C GLY A 19 9.79 6.99 -7.85
N TYR A 20 10.01 6.78 -6.56
CA TYR A 20 9.32 7.44 -5.46
C TYR A 20 10.29 7.76 -4.33
N VAL A 21 9.90 8.70 -3.46
CA VAL A 21 10.67 9.12 -2.29
C VAL A 21 9.95 8.62 -1.05
N GLU A 22 10.69 7.89 -0.21
CA GLU A 22 10.23 7.31 1.06
C GLU A 22 11.39 7.42 2.07
N ASN A 23 11.17 8.01 3.24
CA ASN A 23 12.09 8.14 4.36
C ASN A 23 13.38 8.90 4.00
N GLY A 24 13.26 9.94 3.17
CA GLY A 24 14.43 10.66 2.65
C GLY A 24 15.30 9.84 1.70
N ARG A 25 14.78 8.71 1.21
CA ARG A 25 15.40 7.84 0.22
C ARG A 25 14.58 7.85 -1.06
N ALA A 26 15.24 8.08 -2.19
CA ALA A 26 14.65 7.90 -3.51
C ALA A 26 14.82 6.45 -3.94
N VAL A 27 13.73 5.71 -4.03
CA VAL A 27 13.67 4.36 -4.59
C VAL A 27 13.35 4.49 -6.08
N VAL A 28 14.32 4.17 -6.92
CA VAL A 28 14.28 4.44 -8.36
C VAL A 28 14.58 3.18 -9.15
N ASP A 29 13.90 3.02 -10.28
CA ASP A 29 14.16 1.89 -11.16
C ASP A 29 15.54 2.03 -11.86
N PRO A 30 16.39 0.99 -11.83
CA PRO A 30 17.69 1.00 -12.52
C PRO A 30 17.62 1.34 -14.01
N ILE A 31 16.48 1.14 -14.69
CA ILE A 31 16.35 1.52 -16.10
C ILE A 31 16.52 3.03 -16.34
N PHE A 32 16.33 3.85 -15.31
CA PHE A 32 16.54 5.30 -15.34
C PHE A 32 17.88 5.74 -14.76
N GLN A 33 18.75 4.78 -14.40
CA GLN A 33 20.05 5.11 -13.80
C GLN A 33 20.91 5.92 -14.78
N SER A 34 21.14 7.18 -14.43
CA SER A 34 21.99 8.10 -15.16
C SER A 34 22.74 9.02 -14.19
N ASP A 35 23.85 9.59 -14.65
CA ASP A 35 24.61 10.58 -13.86
C ASP A 35 23.74 11.79 -13.54
N GLU A 36 22.91 12.26 -14.50
CA GLU A 36 22.00 13.39 -14.31
C GLU A 36 20.98 13.14 -13.20
N LEU A 37 20.36 11.95 -13.17
CA LEU A 37 19.40 11.59 -12.13
C LEU A 37 20.07 11.40 -10.77
N SER A 38 21.24 10.75 -10.75
CA SER A 38 22.00 10.54 -9.53
C SER A 38 22.44 11.86 -8.89
N ASP A 39 22.95 12.79 -9.69
CA ASP A 39 23.37 14.12 -9.24
C ASP A 39 22.17 14.95 -8.74
N PHE A 40 21.03 14.85 -9.41
CA PHE A 40 19.81 15.50 -8.97
C PHE A 40 19.35 15.00 -7.59
N LEU A 41 19.29 13.68 -7.40
CA LEU A 41 18.87 13.09 -6.12
C LEU A 41 19.86 13.39 -4.99
N ALA A 42 21.16 13.38 -5.29
CA ALA A 42 22.20 13.78 -4.33
C ALA A 42 22.07 15.26 -3.93
N LYS A 43 21.75 16.14 -4.88
CA LYS A 43 21.50 17.57 -4.62
C LYS A 43 20.28 17.80 -3.74
N GLU A 44 19.23 16.99 -3.92
CA GLU A 44 18.03 16.97 -3.07
C GLU A 44 18.28 16.28 -1.70
N LYS A 45 19.53 15.84 -1.43
CA LYS A 45 19.95 15.16 -0.20
C LYS A 45 19.20 13.86 0.06
N LEU A 46 18.78 13.18 -1.00
CA LEU A 46 18.11 11.89 -0.91
C LEU A 46 19.12 10.76 -1.05
N GLU A 47 19.04 9.77 -0.16
CA GLU A 47 19.73 8.51 -0.37
C GLU A 47 19.12 7.81 -1.59
N THR A 48 19.91 7.34 -2.55
CA THR A 48 19.35 6.67 -3.73
C THR A 48 19.42 5.15 -3.57
N LEU A 49 18.29 4.49 -3.75
CA LEU A 49 18.18 3.03 -3.75
C LEU A 49 17.64 2.56 -5.10
N TRP A 50 18.49 1.85 -5.84
CA TRP A 50 18.13 1.29 -7.14
C TRP A 50 17.41 -0.05 -6.94
N THR A 51 16.13 -0.10 -7.30
CA THR A 51 15.29 -1.29 -7.10
C THR A 51 14.59 -1.67 -8.40
N ASN A 52 14.77 -2.90 -8.86
CA ASN A 52 14.14 -3.40 -10.08
C ASN A 52 12.62 -3.47 -9.94
N GLY A 53 11.90 -3.16 -11.02
CA GLY A 53 10.44 -3.30 -11.10
C GLY A 53 9.67 -2.13 -10.49
N VAL A 54 10.36 -1.08 -10.05
CA VAL A 54 9.72 0.15 -9.55
C VAL A 54 8.94 0.83 -10.66
N TYR A 55 9.48 0.88 -11.87
CA TYR A 55 8.80 1.49 -13.01
C TYR A 55 7.55 0.72 -13.41
N ASP A 56 7.65 -0.61 -13.50
CA ASP A 56 6.53 -1.48 -13.83
C ASP A 56 5.41 -1.31 -12.79
N ARG A 57 5.76 -1.32 -11.50
CA ARG A 57 4.83 -1.11 -10.39
C ARG A 57 4.08 0.22 -10.50
N LEU A 58 4.80 1.32 -10.79
CA LEU A 58 4.20 2.65 -10.95
C LEU A 58 3.33 2.75 -12.20
N THR A 59 3.71 2.05 -13.28
CA THR A 59 2.95 2.00 -14.53
C THR A 59 1.67 1.18 -14.37
N THR A 60 1.73 0.01 -13.73
CA THR A 60 0.55 -0.81 -13.43
C THR A 60 -0.43 -0.06 -12.53
N ALA A 61 0.06 0.59 -11.47
CA ALA A 61 -0.75 1.47 -10.62
C ALA A 61 -1.47 2.56 -11.42
N ARG A 62 -0.83 3.02 -12.51
CA ARG A 62 -1.41 4.03 -13.39
C ARG A 62 -2.50 3.49 -14.29
N GLU A 63 -2.41 2.25 -14.70
CA GLU A 63 -3.43 1.59 -15.52
C GLU A 63 -4.67 1.25 -14.69
N THR A 64 -4.50 0.69 -13.49
CA THR A 64 -5.59 0.32 -12.58
C THR A 64 -6.45 1.52 -12.20
N SER A 65 -5.81 2.59 -11.74
CA SER A 65 -6.50 3.85 -11.38
C SER A 65 -7.11 4.60 -12.58
N ALA A 66 -6.73 4.27 -13.82
CA ALA A 66 -7.40 4.78 -15.02
C ALA A 66 -8.58 3.90 -15.46
N ALA A 67 -8.62 2.63 -15.07
CA ALA A 67 -9.71 1.71 -15.36
C ALA A 67 -10.94 1.91 -14.45
N GLY A 68 -10.75 2.45 -13.24
CA GLY A 68 -11.84 2.75 -12.28
C GLY A 68 -12.48 4.14 -12.41
N ALA A 69 -11.95 5.02 -13.27
CA ALA A 69 -12.51 6.34 -13.53
C ALA A 69 -12.98 6.43 -14.98
N GLU A 70 -14.26 6.71 -15.22
CA GLU A 70 -14.76 7.07 -16.55
C GLU A 70 -14.14 8.41 -16.98
N VAL A 71 -12.91 8.38 -17.50
CA VAL A 71 -12.27 9.56 -18.06
C VAL A 71 -12.57 9.60 -19.56
N PRO A 72 -13.30 10.59 -20.08
CA PRO A 72 -13.60 10.67 -21.50
C PRO A 72 -12.30 10.74 -22.31
N ALA A 73 -12.29 10.01 -23.43
CA ALA A 73 -11.12 9.79 -24.30
C ALA A 73 -10.41 11.07 -24.80
N ALA A 74 -11.03 12.24 -24.66
CA ALA A 74 -10.46 13.55 -24.99
C ALA A 74 -9.53 14.14 -23.91
N GLY A 75 -9.43 13.50 -22.74
CA GLY A 75 -8.64 13.96 -21.58
C GLY A 75 -7.30 13.26 -21.37
N ARG A 76 -6.79 12.50 -22.36
CA ARG A 76 -5.40 11.99 -22.35
C ARG A 76 -4.39 13.13 -22.56
N ALA A 77 -4.49 14.18 -21.76
CA ALA A 77 -3.41 15.11 -21.57
C ALA A 77 -2.22 14.32 -20.99
N HIS A 78 -1.00 14.66 -21.41
CA HIS A 78 0.25 14.12 -20.88
C HIS A 78 0.51 14.60 -19.43
N GLY A 79 -0.52 14.57 -18.59
CA GLY A 79 -0.50 14.98 -17.20
C GLY A 79 -0.83 13.79 -16.32
N PHE A 80 -0.05 13.65 -15.25
CA PHE A 80 -0.28 12.67 -14.21
C PHE A 80 -1.47 13.15 -13.39
N PRO A 81 -2.56 12.36 -13.25
CA PRO A 81 -3.56 12.66 -12.25
C PRO A 81 -2.85 12.76 -10.90
N ASP A 82 -3.26 13.69 -10.04
CA ASP A 82 -2.74 13.76 -8.68
C ASP A 82 -3.22 12.52 -7.93
N ARG A 83 -2.40 11.47 -7.93
CA ARG A 83 -2.72 10.19 -7.29
C ARG A 83 -2.04 10.13 -5.95
N PRO A 84 -2.72 9.57 -4.93
CA PRO A 84 -2.06 9.31 -3.67
C PRO A 84 -0.83 8.42 -3.88
N PRO A 85 0.23 8.59 -3.06
CA PRO A 85 1.36 7.68 -3.05
C PRO A 85 0.89 6.23 -2.88
N LEU A 86 1.64 5.30 -3.47
CA LEU A 86 1.39 3.88 -3.22
C LEU A 86 1.86 3.55 -1.81
N LYS A 87 1.03 2.81 -1.09
CA LYS A 87 1.36 2.28 0.22
C LYS A 87 1.98 0.90 0.09
N SER A 88 2.71 0.50 1.13
CA SER A 88 3.05 -0.91 1.34
C SER A 88 1.83 -1.66 1.88
N CYS A 89 1.82 -2.96 1.67
CA CYS A 89 0.78 -3.86 2.14
C CYS A 89 1.37 -4.93 3.06
N ARG A 90 0.72 -5.15 4.20
CA ARG A 90 0.97 -6.30 5.06
C ARG A 90 -0.31 -7.11 5.22
N ILE A 91 -0.21 -8.43 5.07
CA ILE A 91 -1.33 -9.35 5.23
C ILE A 91 -1.19 -10.06 6.57
N TRP A 92 -2.23 -9.93 7.39
CA TRP A 92 -2.34 -10.55 8.69
C TRP A 92 -3.36 -11.68 8.64
N GLN A 93 -2.94 -12.89 8.98
CA GLN A 93 -3.82 -14.06 9.03
C GLN A 93 -3.82 -14.66 10.43
N LEU A 94 -4.96 -15.18 10.88
CA LEU A 94 -5.05 -15.84 12.18
C LEU A 94 -4.08 -17.01 12.26
N LYS A 95 -3.37 -17.14 13.38
CA LYS A 95 -2.45 -18.25 13.61
C LYS A 95 -3.18 -19.60 13.58
N PRO A 96 -2.48 -20.71 13.30
CA PRO A 96 -3.10 -22.03 13.30
C PRO A 96 -3.71 -22.44 14.66
N ASP A 97 -3.14 -21.96 15.77
CA ASP A 97 -3.43 -22.37 17.15
C ASP A 97 -4.49 -21.51 17.87
N VAL A 98 -5.05 -20.50 17.21
CA VAL A 98 -6.19 -19.73 17.75
C VAL A 98 -7.46 -20.58 17.81
N ASP A 99 -8.46 -20.11 18.56
CA ASP A 99 -9.78 -20.74 18.58
C ASP A 99 -10.38 -20.77 17.16
N VAL A 100 -10.73 -21.97 16.68
CA VAL A 100 -11.28 -22.17 15.34
C VAL A 100 -12.55 -21.35 15.09
N ARG A 101 -13.30 -21.00 16.14
CA ARG A 101 -14.51 -20.16 16.07
C ARG A 101 -14.21 -18.70 15.74
N MET A 102 -12.95 -18.29 15.76
CA MET A 102 -12.51 -16.97 15.30
C MET A 102 -12.23 -16.94 13.79
N LYS A 103 -12.19 -18.10 13.12
CA LYS A 103 -11.86 -18.19 11.70
C LYS A 103 -13.13 -18.11 10.86
N PHE A 104 -13.05 -17.41 9.73
CA PHE A 104 -14.14 -17.28 8.77
C PHE A 104 -15.42 -16.66 9.36
N VAL A 105 -15.28 -15.74 10.32
CA VAL A 105 -16.41 -15.01 10.93
C VAL A 105 -16.43 -13.56 10.48
N GLY A 106 -17.61 -12.95 10.48
CA GLY A 106 -17.74 -11.52 10.24
C GLY A 106 -17.26 -10.69 11.44
N TYR A 107 -16.93 -9.42 11.22
CA TYR A 107 -16.35 -8.60 12.28
C TYR A 107 -17.32 -8.40 13.45
N ASP A 108 -18.62 -8.19 13.18
CA ASP A 108 -19.62 -8.01 14.23
C ASP A 108 -19.81 -9.30 15.07
N GLU A 109 -19.64 -10.48 14.46
CA GLU A 109 -19.68 -11.76 15.16
C GLU A 109 -18.42 -11.98 15.99
N LEU A 110 -17.25 -11.62 15.46
CA LEU A 110 -15.99 -11.63 16.20
C LEU A 110 -16.09 -10.75 17.44
N LEU A 111 -16.55 -9.50 17.31
CA LEU A 111 -16.75 -8.57 18.42
C LEU A 111 -17.67 -9.14 19.50
N LYS A 112 -18.80 -9.73 19.09
CA LYS A 112 -19.78 -10.27 20.02
C LYS A 112 -19.25 -11.44 20.85
N ASN A 113 -18.43 -12.30 20.23
CA ASN A 113 -18.01 -13.56 20.83
C ASN A 113 -16.60 -13.49 21.48
N PHE A 114 -15.73 -12.61 20.98
CA PHE A 114 -14.31 -12.54 21.34
C PHE A 114 -13.81 -11.11 21.65
N GLY A 115 -14.55 -10.07 21.25
CA GLY A 115 -14.12 -8.67 21.37
C GLY A 115 -13.31 -8.20 20.16
N GLU A 116 -12.59 -7.09 20.33
CA GLU A 116 -11.75 -6.51 19.27
C GLU A 116 -10.66 -7.51 18.80
N PRO A 117 -10.30 -7.51 17.50
CA PRO A 117 -9.21 -8.35 17.02
C PRO A 117 -7.89 -8.00 17.71
N ASP A 118 -7.27 -9.01 18.34
CA ASP A 118 -5.96 -8.86 18.98
C ASP A 118 -4.84 -9.24 17.98
N PRO A 119 -3.92 -8.32 17.63
CA PRO A 119 -2.78 -8.62 16.76
C PRO A 119 -1.92 -9.81 17.24
N GLY A 120 -1.92 -10.11 18.55
CA GLY A 120 -1.24 -11.28 19.11
C GLY A 120 -1.77 -12.62 18.58
N ASN A 121 -3.00 -12.67 18.08
CA ASN A 121 -3.61 -13.84 17.47
C ASN A 121 -3.26 -14.01 15.98
N TYR A 122 -2.59 -13.04 15.38
CA TYR A 122 -2.27 -13.01 13.96
C TYR A 122 -0.79 -13.27 13.70
N GLN A 123 -0.51 -13.80 12.51
CA GLN A 123 0.82 -13.89 11.92
C GLN A 123 0.85 -13.09 10.61
N ILE A 124 2.04 -12.61 10.26
CA ILE A 124 2.27 -11.89 9.02
C ILE A 124 2.48 -12.92 7.92
N ALA A 125 1.55 -12.94 6.96
CA ALA A 125 1.61 -13.80 5.77
C ALA A 125 2.38 -13.16 4.61
N TYR A 126 2.45 -11.83 4.61
CA TYR A 126 3.18 -11.03 3.62
C TYR A 126 3.45 -9.64 4.17
N ASP A 127 4.61 -9.08 3.81
CA ASP A 127 4.97 -7.70 4.11
C ASP A 127 5.81 -7.15 2.95
N GLY A 128 5.26 -6.19 2.20
CA GLY A 128 5.98 -5.66 1.04
C GLY A 128 5.21 -4.61 0.26
N GLN A 129 5.86 -4.11 -0.79
CA GLN A 129 5.29 -3.09 -1.68
C GLN A 129 4.25 -3.71 -2.62
N VAL A 130 3.24 -2.93 -3.00
CA VAL A 130 2.18 -3.34 -3.93
C VAL A 130 1.93 -2.27 -4.99
N GLU A 131 1.30 -2.67 -6.10
CA GLU A 131 1.02 -1.82 -7.25
C GLU A 131 -0.27 -0.99 -7.07
N THR A 132 -1.02 -1.19 -5.99
CA THR A 132 -2.33 -0.56 -5.82
C THR A 132 -2.67 -0.35 -4.35
N ASN A 133 -3.46 0.68 -4.08
CA ASN A 133 -4.06 0.93 -2.76
C ASN A 133 -5.53 0.45 -2.72
N ASP A 134 -6.06 -0.10 -3.81
CA ASP A 134 -7.44 -0.59 -3.90
C ASP A 134 -7.56 -1.97 -3.25
N LEU A 135 -8.46 -2.10 -2.27
CA LEU A 135 -8.60 -3.33 -1.49
C LEU A 135 -9.14 -4.51 -2.30
N GLU A 136 -9.99 -4.27 -3.30
CA GLU A 136 -10.55 -5.33 -4.17
C GLU A 136 -9.50 -5.84 -5.16
N GLU A 137 -8.66 -4.96 -5.68
CA GLU A 137 -7.52 -5.36 -6.51
C GLU A 137 -6.48 -6.14 -5.69
N LEU A 138 -6.20 -5.71 -4.46
CA LEU A 138 -5.34 -6.46 -3.54
C LEU A 138 -5.93 -7.83 -3.24
N TYR A 139 -7.24 -7.90 -2.96
CA TYR A 139 -7.92 -9.17 -2.74
C TYR A 139 -7.78 -10.12 -3.91
N THR A 140 -7.95 -9.60 -5.13
CA THR A 140 -7.77 -10.38 -6.35
C THR A 140 -6.32 -10.85 -6.49
N LYS A 141 -5.34 -9.96 -6.28
CA LYS A 141 -3.91 -10.25 -6.39
C LYS A 141 -3.51 -11.39 -5.44
N PHE A 142 -3.81 -11.26 -4.15
CA PHE A 142 -3.46 -12.26 -3.14
C PHE A 142 -4.28 -13.57 -3.23
N ASN A 143 -5.23 -13.68 -4.16
CA ASN A 143 -5.97 -14.92 -4.43
C ASN A 143 -5.62 -15.58 -5.77
N VAL A 144 -5.14 -14.81 -6.75
CA VAL A 144 -4.90 -15.28 -8.13
C VAL A 144 -3.43 -15.30 -8.49
N ASP A 145 -2.68 -14.24 -8.14
CA ASP A 145 -1.28 -14.03 -8.52
C ASP A 145 -0.48 -13.58 -7.30
N HIS A 146 -0.13 -14.56 -6.46
CA HIS A 146 0.54 -14.31 -5.19
C HIS A 146 1.87 -13.58 -5.40
N PRO A 147 2.09 -12.43 -4.73
CA PRO A 147 3.37 -11.74 -4.85
C PRO A 147 4.51 -12.58 -4.25
N PRO A 148 5.76 -12.39 -4.72
CA PRO A 148 6.93 -13.03 -4.13
C PRO A 148 7.00 -12.79 -2.62
N GLY A 149 7.21 -13.85 -1.84
CA GLY A 149 7.24 -13.79 -0.38
C GLY A 149 5.88 -13.91 0.32
N TYR A 150 4.79 -14.16 -0.42
CA TYR A 150 3.51 -14.54 0.17
C TYR A 150 3.55 -16.00 0.65
N GLU A 151 3.45 -16.20 1.96
CA GLU A 151 3.51 -17.54 2.59
C GLU A 151 2.17 -17.97 3.24
N GLY A 152 1.13 -17.13 3.07
CA GLY A 152 -0.20 -17.35 3.64
C GLY A 152 -1.14 -18.25 2.82
N HIS A 153 -2.36 -18.41 3.34
CA HIS A 153 -3.47 -18.96 2.57
C HIS A 153 -4.15 -17.88 1.72
N SER A 154 -4.98 -18.26 0.76
CA SER A 154 -5.87 -17.33 0.04
C SER A 154 -6.64 -16.44 1.02
N LEU A 155 -6.78 -15.16 0.69
CA LEU A 155 -7.47 -14.20 1.55
C LEU A 155 -8.91 -14.62 1.80
N SER A 156 -9.33 -14.48 3.06
CA SER A 156 -10.64 -14.92 3.52
C SER A 156 -11.14 -14.07 4.67
N MET A 157 -12.41 -14.27 5.05
CA MET A 157 -12.97 -13.65 6.26
C MET A 157 -12.06 -13.90 7.47
N SER A 158 -11.93 -12.88 8.31
CA SER A 158 -11.04 -12.86 9.47
C SER A 158 -9.58 -12.52 9.22
N ASP A 159 -9.14 -12.44 7.97
CA ASP A 159 -7.85 -11.84 7.62
C ASP A 159 -7.93 -10.30 7.71
N VAL A 160 -6.78 -9.66 7.90
CA VAL A 160 -6.67 -8.19 7.94
C VAL A 160 -5.62 -7.74 6.91
N VAL A 161 -6.03 -6.80 6.05
CA VAL A 161 -5.15 -6.11 5.11
C VAL A 161 -4.70 -4.81 5.75
N GLU A 162 -3.41 -4.64 5.97
CA GLU A 162 -2.80 -3.39 6.42
C GLU A 162 -2.21 -2.65 5.23
N LEU A 163 -2.64 -1.40 5.03
CA LEU A 163 -2.01 -0.46 4.11
C LEU A 163 -1.22 0.57 4.92
N TYR A 164 0.09 0.62 4.73
CA TYR A 164 0.97 1.43 5.56
C TYR A 164 1.98 2.25 4.75
N ASP A 165 2.33 3.40 5.30
CA ASP A 165 3.40 4.29 4.86
C ASP A 165 4.00 5.01 6.09
N GLU A 166 4.84 6.01 5.88
CA GLU A 166 5.45 6.81 6.96
C GLU A 166 4.44 7.59 7.83
N THR A 167 3.26 7.89 7.28
CA THR A 167 2.23 8.65 7.99
C THR A 167 1.40 7.77 8.91
N GLY A 168 1.40 6.45 8.67
CA GLY A 168 0.79 5.44 9.52
C GLY A 168 0.20 4.28 8.75
N SER A 169 -0.57 3.46 9.47
CA SER A 169 -1.25 2.28 8.94
C SER A 169 -2.76 2.44 9.00
N SER A 170 -3.45 1.93 7.98
CA SER A 170 -4.88 1.62 8.05
C SER A 170 -5.10 0.12 7.91
N PHE A 171 -6.04 -0.41 8.69
CA PHE A 171 -6.26 -1.85 8.81
C PHE A 171 -7.67 -2.20 8.39
N HIS A 172 -7.80 -3.19 7.51
CA HIS A 172 -9.03 -3.53 6.84
C HIS A 172 -9.32 -5.01 7.05
N TYR A 173 -10.29 -5.30 7.92
CA TYR A 173 -10.78 -6.64 8.17
C TYR A 173 -11.60 -7.12 6.97
N ILE A 174 -11.34 -8.34 6.50
CA ILE A 174 -12.15 -8.97 5.45
C ILE A 174 -13.42 -9.53 6.09
N ASP A 175 -14.56 -8.97 5.72
CA ASP A 175 -15.88 -9.38 6.23
C ASP A 175 -16.68 -10.13 5.14
N HIS A 176 -17.93 -10.47 5.44
CA HIS A 176 -18.85 -11.14 4.51
C HIS A 176 -19.02 -10.38 3.20
N PHE A 177 -18.96 -9.05 3.26
CA PHE A 177 -19.09 -8.17 2.12
C PHE A 177 -18.02 -7.09 2.18
N GLY A 178 -16.94 -7.30 1.41
CA GLY A 178 -15.84 -6.36 1.29
C GLY A 178 -15.04 -6.22 2.59
N PHE A 179 -14.69 -4.98 2.91
CA PHE A 179 -13.72 -4.65 3.95
C PHE A 179 -14.31 -3.73 5.01
N LYS A 180 -13.93 -3.95 6.26
CA LYS A 180 -14.25 -3.07 7.38
C LYS A 180 -12.96 -2.48 7.94
N GLU A 181 -12.86 -1.16 7.93
CA GLU A 181 -11.74 -0.47 8.58
C GLU A 181 -11.85 -0.64 10.10
N ILE A 182 -10.76 -1.06 10.75
CA ILE A 182 -10.72 -1.43 12.17
C ILE A 182 -9.52 -0.79 12.90
N GLY A 183 -9.66 -0.65 14.22
CA GLY A 183 -8.50 -0.39 15.08
C GLY A 183 -7.72 -1.68 15.30
N PHE A 184 -6.52 -1.77 14.75
CA PHE A 184 -5.68 -2.98 14.81
C PHE A 184 -4.22 -2.61 15.09
N GLY A 185 -3.99 -1.93 16.20
CA GLY A 185 -2.64 -1.54 16.60
C GLY A 185 -1.98 -2.61 17.48
N PRO A 186 -0.74 -3.08 17.21
CA PRO A 186 0.04 -3.71 18.26
C PRO A 186 0.18 -2.71 19.43
N PRO A 187 0.17 -3.17 20.70
CA PRO A 187 0.26 -2.26 21.83
C PRO A 187 1.55 -1.43 21.72
N GLY A 188 1.42 -0.14 21.38
CA GLY A 188 2.55 0.79 21.24
C GLY A 188 2.54 1.74 20.04
N GLN A 189 1.67 1.57 19.05
CA GLN A 189 1.46 2.58 18.00
C GLN A 189 0.20 3.40 18.30
N GLU A 190 0.35 4.40 19.19
CA GLU A 190 -0.67 5.43 19.35
C GLU A 190 -0.83 6.19 18.02
N MET A 191 -1.98 6.01 17.36
CA MET A 191 -2.47 6.95 16.36
C MET A 191 -2.46 8.33 17.01
N ARG A 192 -1.52 9.20 16.61
CA ARG A 192 -1.59 10.63 16.90
C ARG A 192 -2.74 11.23 16.10
N GLN A 193 -3.97 10.96 16.52
CA GLN A 193 -5.11 11.78 16.12
C GLN A 193 -4.91 13.14 16.77
N GLY A 194 -4.67 14.16 15.95
CA GLY A 194 -4.64 15.55 16.40
C GLY A 194 -5.96 15.92 17.07
N PRO A 195 -5.95 16.85 18.04
CA PRO A 195 -7.14 17.14 18.84
C PRO A 195 -8.28 17.67 17.97
N ALA A 196 -9.45 17.04 18.08
CA ALA A 196 -10.69 17.56 17.52
C ALA A 196 -11.04 18.88 18.23
N LEU A 197 -10.94 19.99 17.49
CA LEU A 197 -11.51 21.26 17.92
C LEU A 197 -13.03 21.16 17.87
N SER A 198 -13.66 21.18 19.03
CA SER A 198 -15.10 21.44 19.15
C SER A 198 -15.36 22.95 19.09
N PRO A 199 -16.43 23.40 18.41
CA PRO A 199 -16.90 24.78 18.49
C PRO A 199 -17.59 25.11 19.82
#